data_AF-A0A3L6F819-F1
#
_entry.id   AF-A0A3L6F819-F1
#
_cell.length_a   1.000
_cell.length_b   1.000
_cell.length_c   1.000
_cell.angle_alpha   90.00
_cell.angle_beta   90.00
_cell.angle_gamma   90.00
#
_symmetry.space_group_name_H-M   'P 1'
#
loop_
_entity.id
_entity.type
_entity.pdbx_description
1 polymer ?
#
loop_
_entity_poly.entity_id
_entity_poly.type
_entity_poly.pdbx_seq_one_letter_code
_entity_poly.pdbx_strand_id
1 'polypeptide(L)' 'MSTMKFCRECNNILYPKEDRDRRTLFFACRNCEHQVLPCVTFANTFC' A
#
# COMPACT_ATOMS: atom_id res chain seq x y z
N MET A 1 -1.95 -11.45 10.47
CA MET A 1 -2.92 -10.36 10.67
C MET A 1 -2.80 -9.39 9.52
N SER A 2 -3.88 -9.10 8.80
CA SER A 2 -3.87 -8.07 7.76
C SER A 2 -3.99 -6.69 8.43
N THR A 3 -2.88 -5.96 8.53
CA THR A 3 -2.86 -4.60 9.08
C THR A 3 -3.52 -3.64 8.08
N MET A 4 -4.60 -2.96 8.48
CA MET A 4 -5.16 -1.88 7.66
C MET A 4 -4.16 -0.73 7.58
N LYS A 5 -3.92 -0.22 6.37
CA LYS A 5 -2.99 0.88 6.10
C LYS A 5 -3.76 2.18 5.95
N PHE A 6 -3.27 3.24 6.59
CA PHE A 6 -3.84 4.58 6.53
C PHE A 6 -2.91 5.55 5.82
N CYS A 7 -3.49 6.48 5.07
CA CYS A 7 -2.76 7.57 4.44
C CYS A 7 -2.28 8.56 5.50
N ARG A 8 -1.02 9.00 5.41
CA ARG A 8 -0.45 9.99 6.34
C ARG A 8 -1.00 11.40 6.16
N GLU A 9 -1.51 11.72 4.97
CA GLU A 9 -1.96 13.07 4.63
C GLU A 9 -3.42 13.30 5.03
N CYS A 10 -4.31 12.40 4.65
CA CYS A 10 -5.76 12.57 4.86
C CYS A 10 -6.36 11.58 5.85
N ASN A 11 -5.56 10.74 6.53
CA ASN A 11 -6.02 9.72 7.49
C ASN A 11 -7.06 8.72 6.93
N ASN A 12 -7.25 8.67 5.61
CA ASN A 12 -8.17 7.76 4.95
C ASN A 12 -7.51 6.39 4.72
N ILE A 13 -8.35 5.36 4.64
CA ILE A 13 -7.93 3.98 4.37
C ILE A 13 -7.30 3.91 2.96
N LEU A 14 -6.15 3.26 2.86
CA LEU A 14 -5.51 2.97 1.58
C LEU A 14 -6.09 1.69 0.97
N TYR A 15 -6.41 1.74 -0.32
CA TYR A 15 -6.98 0.61 -1.06
C TYR A 15 -5.89 -0.10 -1.86
N PRO A 16 -5.91 -1.44 -1.91
CA PRO A 16 -5.01 -2.19 -2.77
C PRO A 16 -5.31 -1.92 -4.24
N LYS A 17 -4.27 -1.64 -5.02
CA LYS A 17 -4.29 -1.45 -6.47
C LYS A 17 -3.14 -2.24 -7.06
N GLU A 18 -3.40 -2.95 -8.15
CA GLU A 18 -2.40 -3.78 -8.83
C GLU A 18 -1.77 -3.02 -10.00
N ASP A 19 -0.44 -3.08 -10.09
CA ASP A 19 0.32 -2.68 -11.27
C ASP A 19 0.49 -3.91 -12.16
N ARG A 20 -0.21 -3.95 -13.29
CA ARG A 20 -0.18 -5.13 -14.17
C ARG A 20 1.13 -5.26 -14.94
N ASP A 21 1.73 -4.13 -15.31
CA ASP A 21 3.00 -4.08 -16.02
C ASP A 21 4.14 -4.64 -15.16
N ARG A 22 4.19 -4.24 -13.88
CA ARG A 22 5.23 -4.68 -12.94
C ARG A 22 4.84 -5.91 -12.13
N ARG A 23 3.59 -6.36 -12.22
CA ARG A 23 2.98 -7.41 -11.38
C ARG A 23 3.19 -7.17 -9.89
N THR A 24 3.14 -5.91 -9.48
CA THR A 24 3.31 -5.49 -8.08
C THR A 24 1.99 -4.95 -7.56
N LEU A 25 1.59 -5.36 -6.37
CA LEU A 25 0.51 -4.71 -5.63
C LEU A 25 1.02 -3.39 -5.03
N PHE A 26 0.17 -2.39 -4.85
CA PHE A 26 0.42 -1.14 -4.14
C PHE A 26 -0.83 -0.67 -3.39
N PHE A 27 -0.68 0.18 -2.39
CA PHE A 27 -1.76 0.74 -1.59
C PHE A 27 -1.93 2.22 -1.91
N ALA A 28 -3.02 2.60 -2.54
CA ALA A 28 -3.28 3.97 -2.98
C ALA A 28 -4.47 4.59 -2.22
N CYS A 29 -4.38 5.88 -1.93
CA CYS A 29 -5.52 6.63 -1.42
C CYS A 29 -6.49 6.99 -2.54
N ARG A 30 -7.78 7.16 -2.22
CA ARG A 30 -8.79 7.68 -3.15
C ARG A 30 -8.87 9.21 -3.17
N ASN A 31 -8.44 9.85 -2.08
CA ASN A 31 -8.63 11.29 -1.87
C ASN A 31 -7.35 12.11 -2.10
N CYS A 32 -6.21 11.45 -2.31
CA CYS A 32 -4.93 12.07 -2.61
C CYS A 32 -4.07 11.13 -3.48
N GLU A 33 -2.95 11.65 -3.99
CA GLU A 33 -2.01 10.91 -4.85
C GLU A 33 -1.02 10.04 -4.07
N HIS A 34 -1.24 9.87 -2.77
CA HIS A 34 -0.41 9.06 -1.91
C HIS A 34 -0.52 7.57 -2.26
N GLN A 35 0.61 6.93 -2.51
CA GLN A 35 0.72 5.52 -2.79
C GLN A 35 1.89 4.90 -2.03
N VAL A 36 1.67 3.70 -1.48
CA VAL A 36 2.65 2.98 -0.67
C VAL A 36 2.82 1.59 -1.25
N LEU A 37 4.05 1.17 -1.49
CA LEU A 37 4.32 -0.20 -1.89
C LEU A 37 4.07 -1.14 -0.69
N PRO A 38 3.39 -2.29 -0.87
CA PRO A 38 3.40 -3.36 0.10
C PRO A 38 4.85 -3.75 0.35
N CYS A 39 5.20 -3.90 1.61
CA CYS A 39 6.44 -4.57 1.96
C CYS A 39 6.32 -6.03 1.50
N VAL A 40 6.87 -6.33 0.32
CA VAL A 40 6.95 -7.67 -0.27
C VAL A 40 8.33 -8.27 -0.02
N THR A 41 8.80 -8.24 1.22
CA THR A 41 9.99 -9.01 1.58
C THR A 41 9.54 -10.42 1.92
N PHE A 42 9.82 -11.36 1.01
CA PHE A 42 10.10 -12.74 1.42
C PHE A 42 11.12 -12.67 2.57
N ALA A 43 10.71 -13.11 3.76
CA ALA A 43 11.47 -13.13 5.00
C ALA A 43 11.88 -11.76 5.61
N ASN A 44 11.29 -11.48 6.78
CA ASN A 44 11.88 -10.76 7.91
C ASN A 44 12.92 -9.67 7.60
N THR A 45 12.50 -8.43 7.30
CA THR A 45 13.11 -7.20 7.84
C THR A 45 12.16 -6.04 7.54
N PHE A 46 11.32 -5.74 8.55
CA PHE A 46 10.52 -4.53 8.69
C PHE A 46 9.42 -4.28 7.64
N CYS A 47 8.20 -4.63 8.01
CA CYS A 47 7.10 -3.69 7.80
C CYS A 47 7.25 -2.53 8.78
#